data_AF-A0A954Q9R8-F1
#
_entry.id   AF-A0A954Q9R8-F1
#
_cell.length_a   1.000
_cell.length_b   1.000
_cell.length_c   1.000
_cell.angle_alpha   90.00
_cell.angle_beta   90.00
_cell.angle_gamma   90.00
#
_symmetry.space_group_name_H-M   'P 1'
#
loop_
_entity.id
_entity.type
_entity.pdbx_description
1 polymer ?
#
loop_
_entity_poly.entity_id
_entity_poly.type
_entity_poly.pdbx_seq_one_letter_code
_entity_poly.pdbx_strand_id
1 'polypeptide(L)'
;MAESTPRAMLSSRFVANRVMLTMIAAYLMPEPFDPYQQWLGIEPHEMPVDHYRLLGIQRFERDPAVIAAAADQRMSLVRTYQTGPRAPYTQKLLNELAAARVCLLNPGAKASYDQVLEAVFFTSTPPPLFAPVAVAPIQQPTVPSEEMVEEDDEVEEFVESSGSMVWAGIAGVVLVLLLATATALMYRQRVAERLAAEEDAWQQPKLVEAATGELTYEESKPVLIYQETNGSVNLDASFAQLHGPSIGLGISGNVNVIDAWESMDDWVSWTFKVVKVPPQGIFHVNVTYAARPEADGGSFVIAVGDQQKECEIRGTGAVVTDEYFIAVPNSGDHTLTVRAKSKPAQRLMTLKSVNLLFD
;
A
#
# COMPACT_ATOMS: atom_id res chain seq x y z
N MET A 1 61.49 -23.08 35.75
CA MET A 1 60.44 -22.25 36.36
C MET A 1 59.50 -21.86 35.22
N ALA A 2 58.54 -22.70 34.85
CA ALA A 2 57.29 -22.99 35.56
C ALA A 2 56.50 -21.69 35.82
N GLU A 3 55.61 -21.34 34.90
CA GLU A 3 54.35 -20.72 35.26
C GLU A 3 53.27 -21.09 34.24
N SER A 4 52.26 -21.76 34.79
CA SER A 4 51.10 -22.35 34.15
C SER A 4 50.05 -21.28 33.85
N THR A 5 49.47 -21.29 32.66
CA THR A 5 48.22 -20.56 32.39
C THR A 5 47.14 -21.57 31.98
N PRO A 6 45.98 -21.61 32.66
CA PRO A 6 44.95 -22.62 32.40
C PRO A 6 44.07 -22.27 31.19
N ARG A 7 43.84 -23.29 30.36
CA ARG A 7 42.82 -23.36 29.30
C ARG A 7 41.41 -23.20 29.88
N ALA A 8 40.69 -22.16 29.46
CA ALA A 8 39.24 -22.08 29.64
C ALA A 8 38.55 -22.91 28.56
N MET A 9 37.95 -24.03 28.98
CA MET A 9 36.91 -24.73 28.21
C MET A 9 35.60 -23.95 28.30
N LEU A 10 35.08 -23.46 27.19
CA LEU A 10 33.67 -23.10 27.01
C LEU A 10 33.27 -23.42 25.56
N SER A 11 33.04 -24.69 25.29
CA SER A 11 32.32 -25.15 24.11
C SER A 11 31.09 -25.92 24.59
N SER A 12 29.98 -25.80 23.86
CA SER A 12 28.68 -26.46 24.11
C SER A 12 27.65 -25.67 24.93
N ARG A 13 27.36 -24.42 24.53
CA ARG A 13 26.05 -23.78 24.76
C ARG A 13 25.53 -22.91 23.60
N PHE A 14 26.13 -22.97 22.41
CA PHE A 14 25.87 -21.97 21.36
C PHE A 14 25.15 -22.45 20.09
N VAL A 15 24.73 -23.71 19.99
CA VAL A 15 24.08 -24.21 18.75
C VAL A 15 22.58 -24.50 18.92
N ALA A 16 22.11 -24.84 20.12
CA ALA A 16 20.68 -25.14 20.34
C ALA A 16 19.78 -23.88 20.44
N ASN A 17 20.35 -22.69 20.70
CA ASN A 17 19.56 -21.50 20.99
C ASN A 17 19.36 -20.53 19.80
N ARG A 18 19.70 -20.97 18.58
CA ARG A 18 19.59 -20.13 17.37
C ARG A 18 18.46 -20.54 16.44
N VAL A 19 17.89 -21.74 16.60
CA VAL A 19 16.76 -22.23 15.79
C VAL A 19 15.42 -21.97 16.47
N MET A 20 15.35 -22.03 17.81
CA MET A 20 14.10 -21.71 18.54
C MET A 20 13.83 -20.20 18.64
N LEU A 21 14.87 -19.37 18.63
CA LEU A 21 14.74 -17.91 18.73
C LEU A 21 14.23 -17.26 17.43
N THR A 22 14.38 -17.91 16.28
CA THR A 22 13.86 -17.41 15.00
C THR A 22 12.36 -17.71 14.83
N MET A 23 11.84 -18.77 15.47
CA MET A 23 10.41 -19.10 15.39
C MET A 23 9.53 -18.32 16.38
N ILE A 24 10.08 -17.81 17.49
CA ILE A 24 9.28 -17.04 18.48
C ILE A 24 9.37 -15.51 18.25
N ALA A 25 10.42 -15.01 17.59
CA ALA A 25 10.52 -13.60 17.23
C ALA A 25 9.49 -13.15 16.17
N ALA A 26 8.87 -14.10 15.46
CA ALA A 26 7.79 -13.83 14.51
C ALA A 26 6.40 -13.68 15.17
N TYR A 27 6.26 -13.90 16.48
CA TYR A 27 4.94 -14.01 17.12
C TYR A 27 4.60 -12.89 18.11
N LEU A 28 5.46 -11.88 18.34
CA LEU A 28 5.22 -10.88 19.40
C LEU A 28 5.82 -9.48 19.11
N MET A 29 5.76 -9.02 17.86
CA MET A 29 5.78 -7.58 17.58
C MET A 29 4.35 -7.12 17.31
N PRO A 30 3.85 -6.03 17.91
CA PRO A 30 2.64 -5.39 17.39
C PRO A 30 2.97 -4.93 15.97
N GLU A 31 2.33 -5.54 14.98
CA GLU A 31 2.52 -5.25 13.56
C GLU A 31 2.36 -3.73 13.32
N PRO A 32 3.27 -3.09 12.56
CA PRO A 32 3.12 -1.69 12.15
C PRO A 32 1.72 -1.48 11.55
N PHE A 33 1.12 -0.31 11.77
CA PHE A 33 -0.24 0.00 11.29
C PHE A 33 -0.35 -0.29 9.78
N ASP A 34 -1.08 -1.35 9.44
CA ASP A 34 -1.38 -1.73 8.06
C ASP A 34 -2.75 -1.17 7.64
N PRO A 35 -2.82 -0.15 6.76
CA PRO A 35 -4.07 0.42 6.30
C PRO A 35 -4.91 -0.56 5.46
N TYR A 36 -4.30 -1.54 4.79
CA TYR A 36 -5.02 -2.53 3.98
C TYR A 36 -5.78 -3.50 4.88
N GLN A 37 -5.14 -3.99 5.94
CA GLN A 37 -5.79 -4.87 6.92
C GLN A 37 -6.82 -4.09 7.76
N GLN A 38 -6.43 -2.95 8.34
CA GLN A 38 -7.27 -2.26 9.32
C GLN A 38 -8.45 -1.49 8.71
N TRP A 39 -8.35 -1.03 7.46
CA TRP A 39 -9.46 -0.30 6.82
C TRP A 39 -10.13 -1.08 5.70
N LEU A 40 -9.38 -1.86 4.93
CA LEU A 40 -9.96 -2.60 3.81
C LEU A 40 -10.29 -4.06 4.13
N GLY A 41 -9.80 -4.59 5.26
CA GLY A 41 -9.99 -5.99 5.64
C GLY A 41 -9.25 -6.95 4.69
N ILE A 42 -8.09 -6.53 4.19
CA ILE A 42 -7.24 -7.32 3.31
C ILE A 42 -6.06 -7.84 4.14
N GLU A 43 -5.98 -9.15 4.29
CA GLU A 43 -4.96 -9.77 5.12
C GLU A 43 -3.58 -9.80 4.40
N PRO A 44 -2.45 -9.73 5.13
CA PRO A 44 -1.12 -9.71 4.51
C PRO A 44 -0.79 -10.90 3.59
N HIS A 45 -1.41 -12.07 3.84
CA HIS A 45 -1.25 -13.26 3.00
C HIS A 45 -2.00 -13.19 1.66
N GLU A 46 -2.83 -12.16 1.47
CA GLU A 46 -3.57 -11.90 0.22
C GLU A 46 -2.79 -10.97 -0.73
N MET A 47 -1.56 -10.59 -0.37
CA MET A 47 -0.66 -9.77 -1.19
C MET A 47 0.10 -10.63 -2.21
N PRO A 48 0.27 -10.18 -3.47
CA PRO A 48 -0.12 -8.87 -4.01
C PRO A 48 -1.62 -8.76 -4.34
N VAL A 49 -2.21 -7.64 -3.97
CA VAL A 49 -3.66 -7.37 -4.12
C VAL A 49 -3.97 -6.92 -5.54
N ASP A 50 -4.90 -7.63 -6.20
CA ASP A 50 -5.44 -7.24 -7.50
C ASP A 50 -6.52 -6.14 -7.38
N HIS A 51 -6.84 -5.45 -8.48
CA HIS A 51 -7.81 -4.34 -8.51
C HIS A 51 -9.19 -4.76 -8.01
N TYR A 52 -9.63 -6.00 -8.28
CA TYR A 52 -10.92 -6.49 -7.80
C TYR A 52 -10.92 -6.69 -6.29
N ARG A 53 -9.84 -7.27 -5.75
CA ARG A 53 -9.68 -7.46 -4.30
C ARG A 53 -9.56 -6.13 -3.56
N LEU A 54 -8.87 -5.15 -4.14
CA LEU A 54 -8.76 -3.80 -3.59
C LEU A 54 -10.12 -3.10 -3.49
N LEU A 55 -10.97 -3.23 -4.51
CA LEU A 55 -12.35 -2.72 -4.49
C LEU A 55 -13.28 -3.57 -3.60
N GLY A 56 -12.89 -4.79 -3.27
CA GLY A 56 -13.70 -5.72 -2.48
C GLY A 56 -14.84 -6.37 -3.27
N ILE A 57 -14.66 -6.56 -4.58
CA ILE A 57 -15.63 -7.18 -5.47
C ILE A 57 -15.13 -8.52 -6.02
N GLN A 58 -16.02 -9.27 -6.65
CA GLN A 58 -15.66 -10.52 -7.31
C GLN A 58 -14.66 -10.26 -8.46
N ARG A 59 -13.64 -11.11 -8.57
CA ARG A 59 -12.71 -11.08 -9.72
C ARG A 59 -13.48 -11.27 -11.02
N PHE A 60 -13.10 -10.48 -12.03
CA PHE A 60 -13.74 -10.47 -13.35
C PHE A 60 -15.22 -10.05 -13.34
N GLU A 61 -15.64 -9.24 -12.36
CA GLU A 61 -16.95 -8.58 -12.36
C GLU A 61 -17.21 -7.91 -13.72
N ARG A 62 -18.42 -8.09 -14.26
CA ARG A 62 -18.78 -7.63 -15.61
C ARG A 62 -19.69 -6.41 -15.56
N ASP A 63 -20.43 -6.21 -14.47
CA ASP A 63 -21.34 -5.09 -14.33
C ASP A 63 -20.58 -3.81 -13.95
N PRO A 64 -20.49 -2.80 -14.84
CA PRO A 64 -19.83 -1.54 -14.53
C PRO A 64 -20.52 -0.77 -13.40
N ALA A 65 -21.82 -0.97 -13.17
CA ALA A 65 -22.53 -0.31 -12.07
C ALA A 65 -22.06 -0.85 -10.72
N VAL A 66 -21.83 -2.17 -10.61
CA VAL A 66 -21.30 -2.83 -9.42
C VAL A 66 -19.87 -2.36 -9.13
N ILE A 67 -19.02 -2.29 -10.17
CA ILE A 67 -17.64 -1.81 -10.05
C ILE A 67 -17.61 -0.35 -9.57
N ALA A 68 -18.42 0.52 -10.17
CA ALA A 68 -18.50 1.93 -9.78
C ALA A 68 -18.97 2.10 -8.34
N ALA A 69 -20.06 1.42 -7.95
CA ALA A 69 -20.61 1.51 -6.61
C ALA A 69 -19.61 1.03 -5.53
N ALA A 70 -18.92 -0.08 -5.79
CA ALA A 70 -17.93 -0.60 -4.86
C ALA A 70 -16.71 0.31 -4.71
N ALA A 71 -16.21 0.87 -5.81
CA ALA A 71 -15.12 1.84 -5.76
C ALA A 71 -15.50 3.09 -4.96
N ASP A 72 -16.69 3.65 -5.22
CA ASP A 72 -17.17 4.84 -4.52
C ASP A 72 -17.33 4.55 -3.01
N GLN A 73 -17.85 3.37 -2.64
CA GLN A 73 -17.96 2.93 -1.24
C GLN A 73 -16.59 2.85 -0.56
N ARG A 74 -15.61 2.19 -1.20
CA ARG A 74 -14.24 2.03 -0.65
C ARG A 74 -13.53 3.36 -0.50
N MET A 75 -13.61 4.23 -1.50
CA MET A 75 -13.02 5.56 -1.44
C MET A 75 -13.67 6.42 -0.35
N SER A 76 -15.00 6.34 -0.20
CA SER A 76 -15.71 7.05 0.88
C SER A 76 -15.26 6.57 2.26
N LEU A 77 -15.08 5.26 2.46
CA LEU A 77 -14.57 4.70 3.72
C LEU A 77 -13.18 5.26 4.04
N VAL A 78 -12.25 5.19 3.10
CA VAL A 78 -10.87 5.66 3.33
C VAL A 78 -10.82 7.16 3.60
N ARG A 79 -11.70 7.95 2.97
CA ARG A 79 -11.83 9.40 3.23
C ARG A 79 -12.20 9.71 4.68
N THR A 80 -12.91 8.83 5.39
CA THR A 80 -13.23 9.04 6.81
C THR A 80 -11.99 9.09 7.71
N TYR A 81 -10.85 8.57 7.25
CA TYR A 81 -9.58 8.54 7.98
C TYR A 81 -8.62 9.65 7.55
N GLN A 82 -9.03 10.57 6.67
CA GLN A 82 -8.19 11.68 6.18
C GLN A 82 -7.86 12.71 7.27
N THR A 83 -8.54 12.65 8.41
CA THR A 83 -8.24 13.47 9.58
C THR A 83 -7.71 12.61 10.71
N GLY A 84 -6.63 13.05 11.37
CA GLY A 84 -6.05 12.39 12.54
C GLY A 84 -4.68 11.74 12.30
N PRO A 85 -4.15 10.99 13.27
CA PRO A 85 -2.75 10.50 13.26
C PRO A 85 -2.41 9.56 12.10
N ARG A 86 -3.43 8.96 11.48
CA ARG A 86 -3.29 8.00 10.36
C ARG A 86 -3.61 8.61 9.00
N ALA A 87 -3.90 9.92 8.94
CA ALA A 87 -4.16 10.64 7.69
C ALA A 87 -3.11 10.40 6.58
N PRO A 88 -1.79 10.34 6.87
CA PRO A 88 -0.79 10.11 5.83
C PRO A 88 -0.97 8.81 5.03
N TYR A 89 -1.56 7.77 5.63
CA TYR A 89 -1.79 6.48 4.96
C TYR A 89 -2.94 6.51 3.96
N THR A 90 -3.86 7.47 4.10
CA THR A 90 -5.07 7.53 3.26
C THR A 90 -4.75 7.89 1.81
N GLN A 91 -3.79 8.77 1.57
CA GLN A 91 -3.49 9.26 0.24
C GLN A 91 -3.06 8.12 -0.70
N LYS A 92 -2.15 7.26 -0.23
CA LYS A 92 -1.69 6.10 -0.99
C LYS A 92 -2.86 5.18 -1.36
N LEU A 93 -3.70 4.85 -0.37
CA LEU A 93 -4.80 3.92 -0.54
C LEU A 93 -5.89 4.49 -1.48
N LEU A 94 -6.17 5.80 -1.39
CA LEU A 94 -7.09 6.48 -2.30
C LEU A 94 -6.56 6.49 -3.74
N ASN A 95 -5.25 6.65 -3.93
CA ASN A 95 -4.63 6.60 -5.26
C ASN A 95 -4.78 5.20 -5.89
N GLU A 96 -4.53 4.14 -5.13
CA GLU A 96 -4.67 2.77 -5.61
C GLU A 96 -6.14 2.41 -5.92
N LEU A 97 -7.08 2.86 -5.07
CA LEU A 97 -8.53 2.68 -5.31
C LEU A 97 -8.99 3.43 -6.57
N ALA A 98 -8.47 4.63 -6.80
CA ALA A 98 -8.77 5.41 -8.01
C ALA A 98 -8.24 4.72 -9.27
N ALA A 99 -7.00 4.21 -9.24
CA ALA A 99 -6.41 3.46 -10.36
C ALA A 99 -7.23 2.20 -10.69
N ALA A 100 -7.63 1.44 -9.67
CA ALA A 100 -8.48 0.26 -9.84
C ALA A 100 -9.84 0.62 -10.48
N ARG A 101 -10.48 1.70 -10.02
CA ARG A 101 -11.75 2.19 -10.57
C ARG A 101 -11.63 2.55 -12.06
N VAL A 102 -10.59 3.31 -12.44
CA VAL A 102 -10.38 3.74 -13.84
C VAL A 102 -10.10 2.54 -14.73
N CYS A 103 -9.24 1.62 -14.29
CA CYS A 103 -8.89 0.41 -15.03
C CYS A 103 -10.13 -0.47 -15.29
N LEU A 104 -10.92 -0.73 -14.24
CA LEU A 104 -12.04 -1.68 -14.31
C LEU A 104 -13.31 -1.09 -14.96
N LEU A 105 -13.49 0.24 -14.99
CA LEU A 105 -14.61 0.89 -15.69
C LEU A 105 -14.34 1.18 -17.16
N ASN A 106 -13.08 1.14 -17.61
CA ASN A 106 -12.73 1.26 -19.01
C ASN A 106 -12.74 -0.13 -19.68
N PRO A 107 -13.63 -0.40 -20.66
CA PRO A 107 -13.75 -1.74 -21.26
C PRO A 107 -12.45 -2.27 -21.87
N GLY A 108 -11.66 -1.41 -22.50
CA GLY A 108 -10.39 -1.79 -23.12
C GLY A 108 -9.31 -2.09 -22.09
N ALA A 109 -9.14 -1.20 -21.11
CA ALA A 109 -8.17 -1.39 -20.03
C ALA A 109 -8.50 -2.61 -19.17
N LYS A 110 -9.79 -2.81 -18.83
CA LYS A 110 -10.29 -3.98 -18.12
C LYS A 110 -10.00 -5.27 -18.89
N ALA A 111 -10.26 -5.32 -20.19
CA ALA A 111 -10.01 -6.52 -20.99
C ALA A 111 -8.51 -6.90 -21.03
N SER A 112 -7.62 -5.92 -21.19
CA SER A 112 -6.18 -6.16 -21.11
C SER A 112 -5.72 -6.59 -19.72
N TYR A 113 -6.27 -5.95 -18.68
CA TYR A 113 -5.99 -6.29 -17.29
C TYR A 113 -6.45 -7.72 -16.95
N ASP A 114 -7.65 -8.09 -17.38
CA ASP A 114 -8.22 -9.41 -17.17
C ASP A 114 -7.39 -10.49 -17.86
N GLN A 115 -6.88 -10.25 -19.07
CA GLN A 115 -5.98 -11.19 -19.76
C GLN A 115 -4.67 -11.42 -18.99
N VAL A 116 -4.08 -10.36 -18.41
CA VAL A 116 -2.87 -10.50 -17.58
C VAL A 116 -3.19 -11.28 -16.31
N LEU A 117 -4.31 -10.97 -15.66
CA LEU A 117 -4.74 -11.63 -14.44
C LEU A 117 -5.03 -13.12 -14.69
N GLU A 118 -5.74 -13.43 -15.78
CA GLU A 118 -5.97 -14.80 -16.24
C GLU A 118 -4.67 -15.53 -16.54
N ALA A 119 -3.70 -14.93 -17.24
CA ALA A 119 -2.41 -15.57 -17.49
C ALA A 119 -1.66 -15.92 -16.20
N VAL A 120 -1.69 -15.04 -15.19
CA VAL A 120 -1.08 -15.27 -13.88
C VAL A 120 -1.77 -16.43 -13.13
N PHE A 121 -3.10 -16.53 -13.21
CA PHE A 121 -3.84 -17.60 -12.52
C PHE A 121 -3.87 -18.93 -13.29
N PHE A 122 -3.92 -18.94 -14.63
CA PHE A 122 -4.02 -20.14 -15.47
C PHE A 122 -2.67 -20.79 -15.83
N THR A 123 -1.55 -20.08 -15.69
CA THR A 123 -0.19 -20.69 -15.81
C THR A 123 0.24 -21.47 -14.56
N SER A 124 -0.61 -21.57 -13.54
CA SER A 124 -0.41 -22.45 -12.38
C SER A 124 -0.91 -23.89 -12.61
N THR A 125 -0.99 -24.36 -13.85
CA THR A 125 -1.09 -25.80 -14.12
C THR A 125 0.33 -26.36 -14.22
N PRO A 126 0.84 -27.13 -13.23
CA PRO A 126 2.05 -27.91 -13.45
C PRO A 126 1.82 -28.79 -14.70
N PRO A 127 2.82 -28.96 -15.58
CA PRO A 127 2.69 -29.92 -16.68
C PRO A 127 2.26 -31.27 -16.07
N PRO A 128 1.37 -32.04 -16.73
CA PRO A 128 1.08 -33.40 -16.29
C PRO A 128 2.35 -34.23 -16.49
N LEU A 129 3.25 -34.18 -15.51
CA LEU A 129 4.10 -35.31 -15.21
C LEU A 129 3.13 -36.39 -14.72
N PHE A 130 3.27 -37.60 -15.26
CA PHE A 130 2.45 -38.78 -14.96
C PHE A 130 1.18 -38.94 -15.82
N ALA A 131 1.41 -39.36 -17.07
CA ALA A 131 0.60 -40.45 -17.63
C ALA A 131 0.67 -41.67 -16.68
N PRO A 132 -0.39 -42.48 -16.57
CA PRO A 132 -0.56 -43.44 -15.49
C PRO A 132 0.36 -44.64 -15.72
N VAL A 133 1.31 -44.85 -14.81
CA VAL A 133 1.94 -46.16 -14.66
C VAL A 133 1.21 -46.87 -13.52
N ALA A 134 0.52 -47.95 -13.89
CA ALA A 134 -0.15 -48.86 -12.98
C ALA A 134 0.79 -49.37 -11.89
N VAL A 135 0.34 -49.32 -10.64
CA VAL A 135 0.96 -50.06 -9.54
C VAL A 135 -0.09 -51.02 -8.98
N ALA A 136 0.20 -52.31 -9.17
CA ALA A 136 -0.52 -53.45 -8.62
C ALA A 136 -0.42 -53.47 -7.07
N PRO A 137 -1.34 -54.15 -6.35
CA PRO A 137 -1.36 -54.18 -4.90
C PRO A 137 -0.24 -55.08 -4.36
N ILE A 138 -0.10 -55.17 -3.01
CA ILE A 138 0.74 -56.09 -2.19
C ILE A 138 1.76 -55.26 -1.36
N GLN A 139 1.92 -55.37 -0.04
CA GLN A 139 1.33 -56.13 1.06
C GLN A 139 1.74 -55.40 2.36
N GLN A 140 0.85 -55.39 3.36
CA GLN A 140 1.19 -55.00 4.74
C GLN A 140 2.07 -56.09 5.39
N PRO A 141 3.11 -55.73 6.15
CA PRO A 141 3.69 -56.65 7.13
C PRO A 141 2.81 -56.67 8.40
N THR A 142 2.02 -57.75 8.52
CA THR A 142 1.97 -58.74 9.63
C THR A 142 2.88 -58.47 10.84
N VAL A 143 2.60 -58.75 12.13
CA VAL A 143 1.73 -59.66 12.97
C VAL A 143 2.24 -59.41 14.45
N PRO A 144 1.64 -59.84 15.60
CA PRO A 144 0.59 -60.83 15.86
C PRO A 144 -0.57 -60.42 16.80
N SER A 145 -1.59 -61.29 16.73
CA SER A 145 -2.76 -61.50 17.58
C SER A 145 -2.48 -62.38 18.80
N GLU A 146 -3.41 -62.36 19.78
CA GLU A 146 -3.82 -63.38 20.80
C GLU A 146 -4.11 -62.61 22.12
N GLU A 147 -5.35 -62.31 22.52
CA GLU A 147 -6.53 -63.14 22.87
C GLU A 147 -6.37 -63.99 24.14
N MET A 148 -7.29 -63.75 25.10
CA MET A 148 -7.61 -64.46 26.35
C MET A 148 -6.57 -64.29 27.50
N VAL A 149 -6.92 -64.08 28.78
CA VAL A 149 -7.78 -64.89 29.67
C VAL A 149 -8.09 -64.09 30.97
N GLU A 150 -9.35 -64.19 31.44
CA GLU A 150 -9.96 -64.25 32.81
C GLU A 150 -9.48 -63.42 34.02
N GLU A 151 -10.47 -62.82 34.73
CA GLU A 151 -10.82 -63.02 36.18
C GLU A 151 -10.12 -61.99 37.10
N ASP A 152 -10.72 -61.37 38.12
CA ASP A 152 -11.89 -61.66 38.95
C ASP A 152 -12.47 -60.36 39.54
N ASP A 153 -13.76 -60.40 39.85
CA ASP A 153 -14.41 -59.56 40.86
C ASP A 153 -13.85 -59.90 42.26
N GLU A 154 -13.52 -58.90 43.09
CA GLU A 154 -13.94 -58.94 44.51
C GLU A 154 -13.77 -57.60 45.23
N VAL A 155 -14.53 -57.50 46.32
CA VAL A 155 -15.10 -56.32 46.97
C VAL A 155 -14.26 -55.92 48.20
N GLU A 156 -14.65 -54.78 48.80
CA GLU A 156 -14.41 -54.37 50.21
C GLU A 156 -13.02 -53.79 50.52
N GLU A 157 -12.82 -52.76 51.34
CA GLU A 157 -13.66 -51.98 52.24
C GLU A 157 -12.81 -50.76 52.70
N PHE A 158 -13.45 -49.79 53.36
CA PHE A 158 -12.88 -49.04 54.51
C PHE A 158 -11.80 -47.96 54.23
N VAL A 159 -11.76 -46.76 54.83
CA VAL A 159 -12.52 -46.02 55.85
C VAL A 159 -12.35 -44.52 55.57
N GLU A 160 -13.41 -43.78 55.85
CA GLU A 160 -13.48 -42.34 56.03
C GLU A 160 -12.46 -41.79 57.04
N SER A 161 -11.52 -40.94 56.62
CA SER A 161 -10.76 -40.09 57.55
C SER A 161 -10.43 -38.72 56.95
N SER A 162 -11.33 -37.78 57.21
CA SER A 162 -11.05 -36.43 57.73
C SER A 162 -9.68 -35.78 57.43
N GLY A 163 -9.72 -34.64 56.71
CA GLY A 163 -8.87 -33.48 57.03
C GLY A 163 -7.88 -33.01 55.95
N SER A 164 -8.19 -31.84 55.38
CA SER A 164 -7.29 -30.86 54.74
C SER A 164 -6.66 -31.18 53.38
N MET A 165 -7.23 -30.63 52.29
CA MET A 165 -6.43 -30.07 51.16
C MET A 165 -7.25 -29.25 50.13
N VAL A 166 -8.28 -28.48 50.50
CA VAL A 166 -9.01 -27.62 49.51
C VAL A 166 -8.42 -26.19 49.41
N TRP A 167 -7.56 -25.77 50.33
CA TRP A 167 -7.00 -24.40 50.32
C TRP A 167 -5.84 -24.17 49.32
N ALA A 168 -5.15 -25.23 48.86
CA ALA A 168 -4.00 -25.09 47.97
C ALA A 168 -4.37 -24.70 46.52
N GLY A 169 -5.55 -25.14 46.03
CA GLY A 169 -6.00 -24.85 44.67
C GLY A 169 -6.41 -23.39 44.45
N ILE A 170 -7.14 -22.82 45.41
CA ILE A 170 -7.63 -21.42 45.30
C ILE A 170 -6.47 -20.44 45.44
N ALA A 171 -5.52 -20.69 46.36
CA ALA A 171 -4.33 -19.85 46.52
C ALA A 171 -3.47 -19.84 45.23
N GLY A 172 -3.33 -20.99 44.56
CA GLY A 172 -2.62 -21.09 43.28
C GLY A 172 -3.31 -20.29 42.16
N VAL A 173 -4.62 -20.40 42.03
CA VAL A 173 -5.39 -19.66 41.01
C VAL A 173 -5.36 -18.14 41.28
N VAL A 174 -5.51 -17.72 42.54
CA VAL A 174 -5.39 -16.31 42.92
C VAL A 174 -3.98 -15.79 42.64
N LEU A 175 -2.93 -16.57 42.92
CA LEU A 175 -1.55 -16.18 42.62
C LEU A 175 -1.31 -16.02 41.11
N VAL A 176 -1.84 -16.93 40.28
CA VAL A 176 -1.73 -16.84 38.81
C VAL A 176 -2.49 -15.62 38.29
N LEU A 177 -3.68 -15.34 38.80
CA LEU A 177 -4.45 -14.15 38.42
C LEU A 177 -3.76 -12.85 38.87
N LEU A 178 -3.15 -12.83 40.06
CA LEU A 178 -2.36 -11.70 40.54
C LEU A 178 -1.09 -11.49 39.70
N LEU A 179 -0.42 -12.56 39.28
CA LEU A 179 0.74 -12.48 38.38
C LEU A 179 0.33 -12.02 36.98
N ALA A 180 -0.79 -12.51 36.44
CA ALA A 180 -1.32 -12.10 35.14
C ALA A 180 -1.77 -10.65 35.13
N THR A 181 -2.42 -10.19 36.20
CA THR A 181 -2.82 -8.78 36.35
C THR A 181 -1.63 -7.87 36.56
N ALA A 182 -0.64 -8.26 37.38
CA ALA A 182 0.59 -7.51 37.59
C ALA A 182 1.44 -7.41 36.31
N THR A 183 1.53 -8.49 35.53
CA THR A 183 2.21 -8.48 34.22
C THR A 183 1.45 -7.64 33.19
N ALA A 184 0.12 -7.70 33.16
CA ALA A 184 -0.71 -6.83 32.33
C ALA A 184 -0.57 -5.35 32.72
N LEU A 185 -0.49 -5.02 34.02
CA LEU A 185 -0.26 -3.66 34.49
C LEU A 185 1.14 -3.15 34.14
N MET A 186 2.18 -3.98 34.36
CA MET A 186 3.55 -3.65 33.98
C MET A 186 3.70 -3.49 32.46
N TYR A 187 3.01 -4.32 31.68
CA TYR A 187 2.95 -4.17 30.22
C TYR A 187 2.26 -2.87 29.83
N ARG A 188 1.12 -2.55 30.45
CA ARG A 188 0.41 -1.28 30.21
C ARG A 188 1.25 -0.07 30.59
N GLN A 189 1.97 -0.09 31.71
CA GLN A 189 2.87 0.99 32.11
C GLN A 189 4.04 1.12 31.15
N ARG A 190 4.71 0.03 30.77
CA ARG A 190 5.82 0.07 29.79
C ARG A 190 5.39 0.49 28.38
N VAL A 191 4.17 0.10 27.97
CA VAL A 191 3.58 0.53 26.70
C VAL A 191 3.19 2.00 26.79
N ALA A 192 2.62 2.47 27.89
CA ALA A 192 2.33 3.88 28.09
C ALA A 192 3.61 4.74 28.14
N GLU A 193 4.66 4.27 28.81
CA GLU A 193 5.98 4.91 28.82
C GLU A 193 6.64 4.89 27.43
N ARG A 194 6.50 3.80 26.66
CA ARG A 194 6.96 3.75 25.27
C ARG A 194 6.17 4.65 24.36
N LEU A 195 4.84 4.69 24.49
CA LEU A 195 3.98 5.55 23.69
C LEU A 195 4.23 7.02 24.04
N ALA A 196 4.42 7.35 25.32
CA ALA A 196 4.85 8.68 25.74
C ALA A 196 6.26 9.01 25.22
N ALA A 197 7.20 8.06 25.23
CA ALA A 197 8.53 8.24 24.66
C ALA A 197 8.54 8.29 23.12
N GLU A 198 7.61 7.61 22.45
CA GLU A 198 7.39 7.69 21.01
C GLU A 198 6.76 9.04 20.68
N GLU A 199 5.70 9.44 21.40
CA GLU A 199 5.04 10.74 21.28
C GLU A 199 6.03 11.87 21.55
N ASP A 200 6.92 11.75 22.55
CA ASP A 200 8.05 12.66 22.78
C ASP A 200 9.11 12.58 21.68
N ALA A 201 9.38 11.42 21.09
CA ALA A 201 10.29 11.25 19.95
C ALA A 201 9.69 11.77 18.61
N TRP A 202 8.36 11.88 18.52
CA TRP A 202 7.62 12.49 17.42
C TRP A 202 7.34 13.98 17.66
N GLN A 203 7.35 14.45 18.92
CA GLN A 203 7.25 15.86 19.33
C GLN A 203 8.61 16.56 19.37
N GLN A 204 9.70 15.84 19.57
CA GLN A 204 11.05 16.38 19.47
C GLN A 204 11.52 16.33 18.02
N PRO A 205 11.65 17.48 17.33
CA PRO A 205 12.23 17.48 16.01
C PRO A 205 13.65 16.93 16.10
N LYS A 206 14.00 15.96 15.23
CA LYS A 206 15.41 15.68 14.95
C LYS A 206 16.01 16.93 14.33
N LEU A 207 16.56 17.80 15.18
CA LEU A 207 17.37 18.93 14.80
C LEU A 207 18.63 18.38 14.13
N VAL A 208 18.58 18.20 12.82
CA VAL A 208 19.80 18.29 12.03
C VAL A 208 20.11 19.77 11.99
N GLU A 209 21.15 20.16 12.71
CA GLU A 209 21.68 21.51 12.71
C GLU A 209 22.20 21.80 11.30
N ALA A 210 21.30 22.16 10.39
CA ALA A 210 21.67 22.89 9.19
C ALA A 210 22.16 24.24 9.69
N ALA A 211 23.48 24.39 9.75
CA ALA A 211 24.11 25.69 9.89
C ALA A 211 23.48 26.60 8.83
N THR A 212 22.62 27.54 9.25
CA THR A 212 21.64 28.34 8.46
C THR A 212 20.16 27.93 8.53
N GLY A 213 19.63 27.56 9.70
CA GLY A 213 18.37 28.08 10.24
C GLY A 213 17.11 28.21 9.35
N GLU A 214 16.92 27.36 8.34
CA GLU A 214 15.75 27.38 7.45
C GLU A 214 15.07 26.01 7.46
N LEU A 215 13.79 26.00 7.83
CA LEU A 215 12.96 24.79 7.93
C LEU A 215 12.66 24.28 6.52
N THR A 216 13.24 23.15 6.12
CA THR A 216 12.93 22.49 4.85
C THR A 216 12.20 21.16 5.10
N TYR A 217 11.03 21.02 4.49
CA TYR A 217 10.24 19.80 4.51
C TYR A 217 10.88 18.74 3.60
N GLU A 218 10.97 17.50 4.06
CA GLU A 218 11.52 16.39 3.27
C GLU A 218 10.58 16.10 2.07
N GLU A 219 11.03 16.45 0.87
CA GLU A 219 10.28 16.40 -0.37
C GLU A 219 9.86 14.95 -0.70
N SER A 220 8.55 14.71 -0.86
CA SER A 220 8.01 13.38 -1.16
C SER A 220 8.54 12.89 -2.53
N LYS A 221 9.13 11.69 -2.57
CA LYS A 221 9.68 11.10 -3.79
C LYS A 221 8.63 11.07 -4.93
N PRO A 222 9.00 11.46 -6.17
CA PRO A 222 8.07 11.45 -7.30
C PRO A 222 7.56 10.05 -7.59
N VAL A 223 6.26 9.93 -7.88
CA VAL A 223 5.65 8.70 -8.40
C VAL A 223 6.01 8.58 -9.87
N LEU A 224 6.56 7.42 -10.28
CA LEU A 224 6.87 7.13 -11.69
C LEU A 224 5.62 6.57 -12.39
N ILE A 225 5.12 7.30 -13.38
CA ILE A 225 3.96 6.91 -14.20
C ILE A 225 4.44 6.10 -15.40
N TYR A 226 3.80 4.97 -15.68
CA TYR A 226 4.15 4.12 -16.81
C TYR A 226 3.23 4.36 -18.00
N GLN A 227 3.76 4.13 -19.20
CA GLN A 227 2.93 4.09 -20.41
C GLN A 227 1.90 2.96 -20.32
N GLU A 228 0.68 3.30 -20.73
CA GLU A 228 -0.38 2.35 -21.02
C GLU A 228 0.03 1.42 -22.16
N THR A 229 -0.67 0.29 -22.30
CA THR A 229 -0.40 -0.70 -23.35
C THR A 229 -0.52 -0.13 -24.76
N ASN A 230 -1.42 0.84 -24.96
CA ASN A 230 -1.58 1.57 -26.22
C ASN A 230 -0.46 2.60 -26.48
N GLY A 231 0.49 2.77 -25.55
CA GLY A 231 1.60 3.73 -25.64
C GLY A 231 1.28 5.12 -25.07
N SER A 232 0.04 5.38 -24.67
CA SER A 232 -0.35 6.67 -24.08
C SER A 232 0.16 6.79 -22.64
N VAL A 233 0.28 8.02 -22.13
CA VAL A 233 0.62 8.29 -20.73
C VAL A 233 -0.48 9.17 -20.14
N ASN A 234 -1.11 8.70 -19.08
CA ASN A 234 -2.10 9.49 -18.33
C ASN A 234 -1.44 10.15 -17.13
N LEU A 235 -1.34 11.48 -17.13
CA LEU A 235 -0.80 12.27 -16.05
C LEU A 235 -1.95 12.79 -15.18
N ASP A 236 -2.40 11.93 -14.26
CA ASP A 236 -3.47 12.24 -13.32
C ASP A 236 -3.02 13.25 -12.26
N ALA A 237 -3.91 14.16 -11.86
CA ALA A 237 -3.65 15.17 -10.83
C ALA A 237 -3.14 14.59 -9.51
N SER A 238 -3.57 13.39 -9.12
CA SER A 238 -3.16 12.73 -7.88
C SER A 238 -1.70 12.30 -7.83
N PHE A 239 -1.07 12.15 -8.98
CA PHE A 239 0.35 11.78 -9.09
C PHE A 239 1.25 13.00 -9.34
N ALA A 240 0.66 14.20 -9.40
CA ALA A 240 1.40 15.43 -9.59
C ALA A 240 2.19 15.77 -8.33
N GLN A 241 3.45 16.13 -8.50
CA GLN A 241 4.16 16.91 -7.51
C GLN A 241 3.73 18.37 -7.66
N LEU A 242 3.33 18.96 -6.55
CA LEU A 242 2.85 20.33 -6.47
C LEU A 242 3.98 21.22 -5.98
N HIS A 243 4.26 22.29 -6.72
CA HIS A 243 5.32 23.25 -6.43
C HIS A 243 4.77 24.65 -6.39
N GLY A 244 5.18 25.43 -5.39
CA GLY A 244 4.72 26.81 -5.22
C GLY A 244 3.86 26.99 -3.96
N PRO A 245 3.54 28.25 -3.62
CA PRO A 245 2.93 28.59 -2.34
C PRO A 245 1.40 28.40 -2.30
N SER A 246 0.72 28.27 -3.45
CA SER A 246 -0.75 28.27 -3.48
C SER A 246 -1.36 27.06 -4.19
N ILE A 247 -0.59 26.40 -5.05
CA ILE A 247 -1.04 25.23 -5.80
C ILE A 247 -1.58 24.13 -4.87
N GLY A 248 -2.69 23.51 -5.25
CA GLY A 248 -3.36 22.52 -4.40
C GLY A 248 -4.05 21.42 -5.19
N LEU A 249 -4.19 20.26 -4.55
CA LEU A 249 -5.04 19.18 -5.04
C LEU A 249 -6.47 19.40 -4.56
N GLY A 250 -7.42 19.36 -5.48
CA GLY A 250 -8.86 19.46 -5.22
C GLY A 250 -9.63 18.29 -5.83
N ILE A 251 -10.95 18.33 -5.68
CA ILE A 251 -11.86 17.33 -6.25
C ILE A 251 -12.94 18.07 -7.06
N SER A 252 -13.14 17.69 -8.31
CA SER A 252 -14.22 18.18 -9.17
C SER A 252 -15.08 17.00 -9.62
N GLY A 253 -16.27 16.84 -9.02
CA GLY A 253 -17.08 15.64 -9.19
C GLY A 253 -16.37 14.43 -8.58
N ASN A 254 -16.01 13.45 -9.41
CA ASN A 254 -15.32 12.22 -9.00
C ASN A 254 -13.84 12.17 -9.45
N VAL A 255 -13.28 13.28 -9.90
CA VAL A 255 -11.92 13.34 -10.45
C VAL A 255 -11.07 14.30 -9.61
N ASN A 256 -9.82 13.92 -9.36
CA ASN A 256 -8.84 14.79 -8.71
C ASN A 256 -8.42 15.87 -9.71
N VAL A 257 -8.28 17.09 -9.22
CA VAL A 257 -7.93 18.25 -10.04
C VAL A 257 -6.84 19.04 -9.37
N ILE A 258 -6.01 19.71 -10.16
CA ILE A 258 -5.02 20.65 -9.66
C ILE A 258 -5.62 22.04 -9.79
N ASP A 259 -5.78 22.71 -8.65
CA ASP A 259 -6.46 23.98 -8.54
C ASP A 259 -5.61 24.96 -7.73
N ALA A 260 -6.15 26.15 -7.47
CA ALA A 260 -5.49 27.20 -6.68
C ALA A 260 -4.15 27.68 -7.27
N TRP A 261 -4.10 27.75 -8.61
CA TRP A 261 -3.06 28.43 -9.37
C TRP A 261 -3.11 29.95 -9.14
N GLU A 262 -2.66 30.41 -7.98
CA GLU A 262 -2.80 31.79 -7.49
C GLU A 262 -1.51 32.60 -7.56
N SER A 263 -0.36 31.93 -7.55
CA SER A 263 0.97 32.50 -7.74
C SER A 263 1.52 32.22 -9.14
N MET A 264 2.42 33.08 -9.61
CA MET A 264 3.23 32.81 -10.82
C MET A 264 4.33 31.75 -10.56
N ASP A 265 4.64 31.51 -9.29
CA ASP A 265 5.56 30.45 -8.85
C ASP A 265 4.86 29.09 -8.68
N ASP A 266 3.55 29.02 -8.96
CA ASP A 266 2.81 27.76 -8.92
C ASP A 266 3.05 26.94 -10.19
N TRP A 267 3.45 25.69 -10.00
CA TRP A 267 3.63 24.73 -11.07
C TRP A 267 3.53 23.31 -10.57
N VAL A 268 3.41 22.38 -11.52
CA VAL A 268 3.32 20.96 -11.20
C VAL A 268 4.21 20.14 -12.10
N SER A 269 4.63 18.99 -11.60
CA SER A 269 5.41 18.03 -12.36
C SER A 269 4.95 16.60 -12.18
N TRP A 270 5.13 15.81 -13.23
CA TRP A 270 4.98 14.37 -13.21
C TRP A 270 6.23 13.71 -13.76
N THR A 271 6.67 12.64 -13.12
CA THR A 271 7.70 11.76 -13.66
C THR A 271 7.04 10.58 -14.34
N PHE A 272 7.43 10.28 -15.57
CA PHE A 272 6.85 9.19 -16.35
C PHE A 272 7.90 8.45 -17.19
N LYS A 273 7.62 7.19 -17.51
CA LYS A 273 8.51 6.33 -18.31
C LYS A 273 7.93 6.07 -19.69
N VAL A 274 8.67 6.48 -20.72
CA VAL A 274 8.40 6.15 -22.12
C VAL A 274 9.15 4.89 -22.49
N VAL A 275 8.40 3.86 -22.89
CA VAL A 275 8.92 2.58 -23.42
C VAL A 275 8.71 2.52 -24.93
N LYS A 276 7.52 2.90 -25.41
CA LYS A 276 7.16 3.02 -26.81
C LYS A 276 7.22 4.49 -27.23
N VAL A 277 8.17 4.81 -28.09
CA VAL A 277 8.29 6.16 -28.68
C VAL A 277 7.41 6.21 -29.95
N PRO A 278 6.56 7.24 -30.13
CA PRO A 278 5.73 7.38 -31.32
C PRO A 278 6.59 7.56 -32.60
N PRO A 279 6.06 7.28 -33.81
CA PRO A 279 6.84 7.21 -35.05
C PRO A 279 7.63 8.47 -35.44
N GLN A 280 7.33 9.62 -34.83
CA GLN A 280 8.06 10.89 -35.01
C GLN A 280 8.69 11.40 -33.72
N GLY A 281 8.60 10.64 -32.62
CA GLY A 281 9.00 11.09 -31.29
C GLY A 281 8.18 12.28 -30.81
N ILE A 282 6.96 12.46 -31.31
CA ILE A 282 6.05 13.54 -30.92
C ILE A 282 4.81 12.90 -30.32
N PHE A 283 4.44 13.33 -29.12
CA PHE A 283 3.18 12.97 -28.49
C PHE A 283 2.15 14.06 -28.76
N HIS A 284 0.93 13.64 -29.05
CA HIS A 284 -0.24 14.49 -29.00
C HIS A 284 -0.67 14.65 -27.54
N VAL A 285 -0.70 15.87 -27.03
CA VAL A 285 -1.01 16.20 -25.63
C VAL A 285 -2.41 16.78 -25.53
N ASN A 286 -3.30 16.06 -24.86
CA ASN A 286 -4.63 16.54 -24.51
C ASN A 286 -4.61 17.11 -23.10
N VAL A 287 -4.90 18.40 -22.98
CA VAL A 287 -5.02 19.09 -21.70
C VAL A 287 -6.47 19.44 -21.45
N THR A 288 -7.04 18.84 -20.41
CA THR A 288 -8.41 19.12 -19.99
C THR A 288 -8.40 20.00 -18.75
N TYR A 289 -9.05 21.16 -18.83
CA TYR A 289 -9.14 22.11 -17.73
C TYR A 289 -10.48 22.85 -17.75
N ALA A 290 -10.75 23.60 -16.69
CA ALA A 290 -11.79 24.61 -16.68
C ALA A 290 -11.19 25.92 -16.16
N ALA A 291 -11.52 27.04 -16.77
CA ALA A 291 -11.06 28.36 -16.33
C ALA A 291 -12.24 29.31 -16.29
N ARG A 292 -12.29 30.19 -15.29
CA ARG A 292 -13.37 31.18 -15.19
C ARG A 292 -13.21 32.26 -16.26
N PRO A 293 -14.29 32.97 -16.64
CA PRO A 293 -14.23 34.07 -17.60
C PRO A 293 -13.18 35.13 -17.33
N GLU A 294 -12.86 35.41 -16.06
CA GLU A 294 -11.85 36.40 -15.72
C GLU A 294 -10.42 35.94 -16.05
N ALA A 295 -10.19 34.63 -16.18
CA ALA A 295 -8.88 34.06 -16.49
C ALA A 295 -8.61 33.94 -18.00
N ASP A 296 -9.56 34.35 -18.84
CA ASP A 296 -9.43 34.33 -20.30
C ASP A 296 -8.23 35.17 -20.77
N GLY A 297 -7.50 34.67 -21.76
CA GLY A 297 -6.25 35.30 -22.22
C GLY A 297 -5.04 35.06 -21.30
N GLY A 298 -5.19 34.26 -20.24
CA GLY A 298 -4.06 33.68 -19.51
C GLY A 298 -3.31 32.65 -20.35
N SER A 299 -2.13 32.25 -19.89
CA SER A 299 -1.34 31.21 -20.56
C SER A 299 -0.52 30.39 -19.58
N PHE A 300 -0.23 29.16 -19.98
CA PHE A 300 0.64 28.24 -19.28
C PHE A 300 1.61 27.58 -20.26
N VAL A 301 2.67 26.99 -19.74
CA VAL A 301 3.67 26.26 -20.54
C VAL A 301 3.72 24.82 -20.09
N ILE A 302 3.61 23.92 -21.06
CA ILE A 302 3.90 22.49 -20.89
C ILE A 302 5.33 22.26 -21.36
N ALA A 303 6.16 21.59 -20.57
CA ALA A 303 7.53 21.28 -20.96
C ALA A 303 7.96 19.85 -20.58
N VAL A 304 8.75 19.23 -21.46
CA VAL A 304 9.42 17.93 -21.26
C VAL A 304 10.87 18.09 -21.72
N GLY A 305 11.82 18.05 -20.79
CA GLY A 305 13.21 18.39 -21.07
C GLY A 305 13.35 19.81 -21.64
N ASP A 306 14.03 19.95 -22.77
CA ASP A 306 14.21 21.24 -23.48
C ASP A 306 13.00 21.62 -24.35
N GLN A 307 12.04 20.72 -24.53
CA GLN A 307 10.87 20.96 -25.37
C GLN A 307 9.78 21.63 -24.55
N GLN A 308 9.24 22.72 -25.07
CA GLN A 308 8.20 23.49 -24.40
C GLN A 308 7.14 23.98 -25.39
N LYS A 309 5.89 24.01 -24.92
CA LYS A 309 4.74 24.54 -25.65
C LYS A 309 3.97 25.49 -24.75
N GLU A 310 3.84 26.73 -25.19
CA GLU A 310 2.90 27.68 -24.59
C GLU A 310 1.47 27.39 -25.07
N CYS A 311 0.55 27.43 -24.11
CA CYS A 311 -0.85 27.08 -24.22
C CYS A 311 -1.68 28.24 -23.68
N GLU A 312 -2.67 28.67 -24.46
CA GLU A 312 -3.57 29.75 -24.06
C GLU A 312 -4.75 29.21 -23.25
N ILE A 313 -5.22 29.99 -22.29
CA ILE A 313 -6.37 29.66 -21.44
C ILE A 313 -7.64 30.23 -22.06
N ARG A 314 -8.63 29.35 -22.22
CA ARG A 314 -10.00 29.68 -22.59
C ARG A 314 -10.87 29.79 -21.34
N GLY A 315 -11.07 31.02 -20.87
CA GLY A 315 -11.91 31.34 -19.72
C GLY A 315 -13.40 31.26 -20.06
N THR A 316 -13.96 30.07 -20.23
CA THR A 316 -15.40 29.92 -20.57
C THR A 316 -16.27 29.54 -19.36
N GLY A 317 -15.65 29.16 -18.24
CA GLY A 317 -16.28 28.50 -17.09
C GLY A 317 -16.62 27.03 -17.33
N ALA A 318 -16.69 26.58 -18.58
CA ALA A 318 -16.92 25.20 -18.95
C ALA A 318 -15.61 24.38 -18.94
N VAL A 319 -15.76 23.06 -18.91
CA VAL A 319 -14.63 22.16 -19.13
C VAL A 319 -14.29 22.16 -20.61
N VAL A 320 -13.02 22.36 -20.90
CA VAL A 320 -12.46 22.36 -22.26
C VAL A 320 -11.30 21.36 -22.32
N THR A 321 -11.12 20.76 -23.49
CA THR A 321 -9.93 19.97 -23.83
C THR A 321 -9.25 20.65 -25.01
N ASP A 322 -8.00 21.03 -24.81
CA ASP A 322 -7.14 21.58 -25.85
C ASP A 322 -6.07 20.56 -26.25
N GLU A 323 -5.69 20.63 -27.52
CA GLU A 323 -4.78 19.71 -28.18
C GLU A 323 -3.46 20.40 -28.54
N TYR A 324 -2.36 19.76 -28.16
CA TYR A 324 -1.00 20.27 -28.37
C TYR A 324 -0.06 19.15 -28.80
N PHE A 325 1.17 19.50 -29.19
CA PHE A 325 2.18 18.53 -29.56
C PHE A 325 3.48 18.81 -28.80
N ILE A 326 4.10 17.76 -28.28
CA ILE A 326 5.39 17.86 -27.60
C ILE A 326 6.33 16.74 -28.06
N ALA A 327 7.57 17.11 -28.39
CA ALA A 327 8.57 16.15 -28.80
C ALA A 327 9.18 15.45 -27.56
N VAL A 328 9.11 14.12 -27.55
CA VAL A 328 9.77 13.22 -26.60
C VAL A 328 10.44 12.12 -27.43
N PRO A 329 11.62 12.41 -28.01
CA PRO A 329 12.24 11.54 -29.03
C PRO A 329 12.89 10.28 -28.47
N ASN A 330 13.12 10.22 -27.16
CA ASN A 330 13.87 9.15 -26.52
C ASN A 330 12.96 8.35 -25.57
N SER A 331 13.17 7.03 -25.52
CA SER A 331 12.63 6.20 -24.43
C SER A 331 13.40 6.48 -23.13
N GLY A 332 12.78 6.20 -21.98
CA GLY A 332 13.39 6.40 -20.67
C GLY A 332 12.47 7.15 -19.73
N ASP A 333 13.05 7.63 -18.63
CA ASP A 333 12.34 8.42 -17.64
C ASP A 333 12.37 9.89 -18.06
N HIS A 334 11.21 10.53 -18.01
CA HIS A 334 10.98 11.91 -18.40
C HIS A 334 10.19 12.62 -17.31
N THR A 335 10.29 13.95 -17.29
CA THR A 335 9.48 14.79 -16.42
C THR A 335 8.70 15.76 -17.29
N LEU A 336 7.37 15.74 -17.15
CA LEU A 336 6.50 16.76 -17.72
C LEU A 336 6.22 17.80 -16.65
N THR A 337 6.32 19.07 -17.02
CA THR A 337 5.97 20.19 -16.15
C THR A 337 4.86 21.03 -16.76
N VAL A 338 4.01 21.61 -15.92
CA VAL A 338 3.01 22.61 -16.30
C VAL A 338 3.21 23.83 -15.42
N ARG A 339 3.52 24.97 -16.03
CA ARG A 339 3.87 26.23 -15.35
C ARG A 339 2.98 27.37 -15.81
N ALA A 340 2.49 28.19 -14.87
CA ALA A 340 1.81 29.43 -15.23
C ALA A 340 2.78 30.37 -15.96
N LYS A 341 2.31 31.04 -17.03
CA LYS A 341 3.11 32.03 -17.77
C LYS A 341 2.44 33.41 -17.84
N SER A 342 1.12 33.46 -17.95
CA SER A 342 0.33 34.68 -17.85
C SER A 342 -0.92 34.39 -17.02
N LYS A 343 -1.26 35.31 -16.10
CA LYS A 343 -2.37 35.12 -15.16
C LYS A 343 -3.17 36.42 -15.00
N PRO A 344 -4.17 36.67 -15.86
CA PRO A 344 -4.97 37.91 -15.82
C PRO A 344 -5.94 37.97 -14.62
N ALA A 345 -6.19 36.84 -13.96
CA ALA A 345 -7.04 36.73 -12.77
C ALA A 345 -6.28 36.28 -11.52
N GLN A 346 -6.97 36.16 -10.39
CA GLN A 346 -6.39 35.56 -9.19
C GLN A 346 -6.05 34.09 -9.43
N ARG A 347 -6.96 33.30 -10.02
CA ARG A 347 -6.77 31.87 -10.31
C ARG A 347 -6.63 31.66 -11.81
N LEU A 348 -5.63 30.91 -12.25
CA LEU A 348 -5.40 30.65 -13.67
C LEU A 348 -6.41 29.63 -14.25
N MET A 349 -6.52 28.46 -13.63
CA MET A 349 -7.39 27.38 -14.09
C MET A 349 -7.62 26.34 -12.98
N THR A 350 -8.52 25.40 -13.26
CA THR A 350 -8.62 24.10 -12.59
C THR A 350 -8.23 23.04 -13.62
N LEU A 351 -7.01 22.50 -13.49
CA LEU A 351 -6.46 21.50 -14.40
C LEU A 351 -6.98 20.11 -13.99
N LYS A 352 -7.61 19.40 -14.93
CA LYS A 352 -8.23 18.10 -14.66
C LYS A 352 -7.37 16.92 -15.08
N SER A 353 -6.76 16.98 -16.26
CA SER A 353 -5.92 15.89 -16.77
C SER A 353 -4.98 16.37 -17.86
N VAL A 354 -3.79 15.78 -17.92
CA VAL A 354 -2.88 15.89 -19.06
C VAL A 354 -2.64 14.48 -19.59
N ASN A 355 -2.97 14.23 -20.85
CA ASN A 355 -2.78 12.92 -21.48
C ASN A 355 -1.85 13.06 -22.68
N LEU A 356 -0.79 12.25 -22.71
CA LEU A 356 0.05 12.09 -23.89
C LEU A 356 -0.49 10.89 -24.67
N LEU A 357 -1.09 11.15 -25.81
CA LEU A 357 -1.61 10.13 -26.70
C LEU A 357 -0.49 9.61 -27.61
N PHE A 358 -0.58 8.31 -27.89
CA PHE A 358 0.30 7.62 -28.83
C PHE A 358 -0.49 7.38 -30.11
N ASP A 359 -0.33 8.29 -31.07
CA ASP A 359 -0.96 8.30 -32.39
C ASP A 359 0.03 8.12 -33.55
#